data_AF-A0A4S0IC52-F1
#
_entry.id   AF-A0A4S0IC52-F1
#
_cell.length_a   1.000
_cell.length_b   1.000
_cell.length_c   1.000
_cell.angle_alpha   90.00
_cell.angle_beta   90.00
_cell.angle_gamma   90.00
#
_symmetry.space_group_name_H-M   'P 1'
#
loop_
_entity.id
_entity.type
_entity.pdbx_description
1 polymer ?
#
loop_
_entity_poly.entity_id
_entity_poly.type
_entity_poly.pdbx_seq_one_letter_code
_entity_poly.pdbx_strand_id
1 'polypeptide(L)'
;KRDLETPGPGTTHVTIAVSGARGGETIDFRRLAKQGLTLVGMTRTYQDGLMSFAPDLAKNIARGDANLMSLLDEADAYVVRNGLDLPEEPAARRIEPDP
;
A
#
# COMPACT_ATOMS: atom_id res chain seq x y z
N LYS A 1 13.99 -0.40 -9.73
CA LYS A 1 15.07 0.34 -9.05
C LYS A 1 14.42 1.48 -8.26
N ARG A 2 14.43 1.39 -6.93
CA ARG A 2 13.83 2.39 -6.02
C ARG A 2 14.87 3.29 -5.32
N ASP A 3 16.13 3.26 -5.77
CA ASP A 3 17.11 4.30 -5.48
C ASP A 3 17.03 5.34 -6.60
N LEU A 4 16.14 6.31 -6.44
CA LEU A 4 16.17 7.53 -7.25
C LEU A 4 16.96 8.56 -6.44
N GLU A 5 18.10 8.98 -6.98
CA GLU A 5 18.86 10.10 -6.41
C GLU A 5 17.96 11.32 -6.31
N THR A 6 18.12 12.10 -5.23
CA THR A 6 17.37 13.35 -5.06
C THR A 6 17.61 14.22 -6.29
N PRO A 7 16.55 14.54 -7.05
CA PRO A 7 16.72 15.31 -8.26
C PRO A 7 17.19 16.73 -7.90
N GLY A 8 18.08 17.28 -8.73
CA GLY A 8 18.79 18.53 -8.46
C GLY A 8 17.88 19.74 -8.21
N PRO A 9 18.39 20.84 -7.63
CA PRO A 9 17.60 22.02 -7.31
C PRO A 9 16.86 22.55 -8.55
N GLY A 10 15.53 22.61 -8.48
CA GLY A 10 14.65 23.03 -9.58
C GLY A 10 13.67 21.96 -10.06
N THR A 11 13.79 20.71 -9.62
CA THR A 11 12.83 19.66 -9.98
C THR A 11 11.61 19.67 -9.06
N THR A 12 10.43 19.93 -9.61
CA THR A 12 9.14 19.93 -8.89
C THR A 12 8.65 18.51 -8.60
N HIS A 13 9.46 17.66 -7.97
CA HIS A 13 9.01 16.42 -7.36
C HIS A 13 9.46 16.45 -5.91
N VAL A 14 8.71 17.22 -5.12
CA VAL A 14 8.82 17.14 -3.66
C VAL A 14 8.35 15.73 -3.30
N THR A 15 9.30 14.84 -3.01
CA THR A 15 8.97 13.59 -2.32
C THR A 15 8.53 14.03 -0.93
N ILE A 16 7.22 14.15 -0.75
CA ILE A 16 6.65 14.50 0.54
C ILE A 16 6.96 13.30 1.44
N ALA A 17 7.80 13.51 2.45
CA ALA A 17 7.98 12.53 3.51
C ALA A 17 6.69 12.51 4.32
N VAL A 18 5.77 11.61 3.97
CA VAL A 18 4.53 11.43 4.70
C VAL A 18 4.83 10.44 5.83
N SER A 19 4.84 10.90 7.08
CA SER A 19 5.03 10.05 8.26
C SER A 19 3.88 9.06 8.49
N GLY A 20 2.80 9.16 7.70
CA GLY A 20 1.59 8.36 7.82
C GLY A 20 0.86 8.58 9.14
N ALA A 21 -0.37 8.10 9.24
CA ALA A 21 -1.04 8.01 10.54
C ALA A 21 -0.40 6.87 11.35
N ARG A 22 -0.40 6.98 12.69
CA ARG A 22 0.04 5.91 13.60
C ARG A 22 1.47 5.40 13.34
N GLY A 23 2.38 6.32 12.99
CA GLY A 23 3.80 6.00 12.77
C GLY A 23 4.10 5.32 11.44
N GLY A 24 3.30 5.58 10.41
CA GLY A 24 3.50 4.99 9.08
C GLY A 24 2.89 3.60 8.95
N GLU A 25 1.92 3.26 9.80
CA GLU A 25 1.23 1.98 9.76
C GLU A 25 0.60 1.75 8.38
N THR A 26 0.93 0.62 7.77
CA THR A 26 0.32 0.21 6.50
C THR A 26 -1.19 0.00 6.71
N ILE A 27 -2.00 0.65 5.89
CA ILE A 27 -3.45 0.51 5.95
C ILE A 27 -3.86 -0.82 5.30
N ASP A 28 -4.57 -1.64 6.07
CA ASP A 28 -5.28 -2.81 5.57
C ASP A 28 -6.78 -2.48 5.43
N PHE A 29 -7.26 -2.46 4.19
CA PHE A 29 -8.67 -2.21 3.89
C PHE A 29 -9.59 -3.28 4.46
N ARG A 30 -9.14 -4.54 4.57
CA ARG A 30 -9.94 -5.65 5.09
C ARG A 30 -10.22 -5.47 6.58
N ARG A 31 -9.23 -4.98 7.34
CA ARG A 31 -9.43 -4.59 8.74
C ARG A 31 -10.43 -3.45 8.87
N LEU A 32 -10.38 -2.45 7.99
CA LEU A 32 -11.34 -1.35 7.99
C LEU A 32 -12.76 -1.82 7.64
N ALA A 33 -12.90 -2.77 6.72
CA ALA A 33 -14.18 -3.39 6.40
C ALA A 33 -14.80 -4.07 7.63
N LYS A 34 -13.98 -4.81 8.40
CA LYS A 34 -14.39 -5.40 9.69
C LYS A 34 -14.83 -4.36 10.74
N GLN A 35 -14.41 -3.10 10.59
CA GLN A 35 -14.81 -1.98 11.45
C GLN A 35 -16.06 -1.23 10.95
N GLY A 36 -16.69 -1.70 9.87
CA GLY A 36 -17.95 -1.17 9.36
C GLY A 36 -17.81 -0.29 8.10
N LEU A 37 -16.62 -0.16 7.53
CA LEU A 37 -16.47 0.51 6.23
C LEU A 37 -17.01 -0.38 5.10
N THR A 38 -17.79 0.21 4.21
CA THR A 38 -18.16 -0.44 2.95
C THR A 38 -17.07 -0.19 1.91
N LEU A 39 -16.44 -1.26 1.45
CA LEU A 39 -15.46 -1.20 0.37
C LEU A 39 -16.17 -1.36 -0.97
N VAL A 40 -15.79 -0.54 -1.95
CA VAL A 40 -16.33 -0.57 -3.31
C VAL A 40 -15.18 -0.54 -4.31
N GLY A 41 -15.42 -1.09 -5.50
CA GLY A 41 -14.49 -0.97 -6.61
C GLY A 41 -14.44 0.45 -7.18
N MET A 42 -13.77 0.61 -8.32
CA MET A 42 -13.60 1.91 -8.94
C MET A 42 -14.96 2.54 -9.31
N THR A 43 -15.20 3.78 -8.89
CA THR A 43 -16.38 4.57 -9.31
C THR A 43 -16.45 4.66 -10.83
N ARG A 44 -17.60 4.33 -11.41
CA ARG A 44 -17.80 4.40 -12.86
C ARG A 44 -18.60 5.61 -13.26
N THR A 45 -19.81 5.71 -12.76
CA THR A 45 -20.74 6.77 -13.13
C THR A 45 -21.53 7.25 -11.91
N TYR A 46 -22.02 8.47 -12.02
CA TYR A 46 -23.05 9.02 -11.16
C TYR A 46 -24.12 9.65 -12.05
N GLN A 47 -25.35 9.17 -11.97
CA GLN A 47 -26.49 9.65 -12.76
C GLN A 47 -27.76 9.58 -11.91
N ASP A 48 -28.53 10.67 -11.90
CA ASP A 48 -29.85 10.76 -11.24
C ASP A 48 -29.86 10.27 -9.78
N GLY A 49 -28.81 10.58 -9.02
CA GLY A 49 -28.67 10.17 -7.62
C GLY A 49 -28.12 8.75 -7.42
N LEU A 50 -27.86 8.00 -8.49
CA LEU A 50 -27.31 6.65 -8.43
C LEU A 50 -25.82 6.65 -8.78
N MET A 51 -25.00 6.10 -7.88
CA MET A 51 -23.58 5.85 -8.13
C MET A 51 -23.36 4.38 -8.51
N SER A 52 -22.53 4.13 -9.52
CA SER A 52 -22.14 2.78 -9.94
C SER A 52 -20.64 2.54 -9.75
N PHE A 53 -20.28 1.30 -9.42
CA PHE A 53 -18.90 0.88 -9.15
C PHE A 53 -18.52 -0.31 -10.02
N ALA A 54 -17.23 -0.41 -10.35
CA ALA A 54 -16.68 -1.55 -11.07
C ALA A 54 -16.58 -2.78 -10.16
N PRO A 55 -16.69 -4.01 -10.71
CA PRO A 55 -16.49 -5.25 -9.95
C PRO A 55 -14.99 -5.60 -9.83
N ASP A 56 -14.14 -4.61 -9.52
CA ASP A 56 -12.68 -4.74 -9.55
C ASP A 56 -12.01 -4.63 -8.17
N LEU A 57 -12.81 -4.53 -7.10
CA LEU A 57 -12.32 -4.38 -5.73
C LEU A 57 -11.31 -5.47 -5.36
N ALA A 58 -11.69 -6.75 -5.44
CA ALA A 58 -10.82 -7.87 -5.06
C ALA A 58 -9.51 -7.88 -5.87
N LYS A 59 -9.60 -7.62 -7.19
CA LYS A 59 -8.41 -7.51 -8.05
C LYS A 59 -7.49 -6.37 -7.62
N ASN A 60 -8.05 -5.22 -7.28
CA ASN A 60 -7.28 -4.06 -6.86
C ASN A 60 -6.59 -4.30 -5.50
N ILE A 61 -7.27 -4.94 -4.56
CA ILE A 61 -6.69 -5.31 -3.26
C ILE A 61 -5.57 -6.33 -3.45
N ALA A 62 -5.79 -7.41 -4.19
CA ALA A 62 -4.78 -8.44 -4.43
C ALA A 62 -3.52 -7.88 -5.12
N ARG A 63 -3.69 -6.93 -6.04
CA ARG A 63 -2.55 -6.20 -6.64
C ARG A 63 -1.81 -5.35 -5.60
N GLY A 64 -2.53 -4.73 -4.67
CA GLY A 64 -1.95 -4.02 -3.53
C GLY A 64 -1.10 -4.93 -2.64
N ASP A 65 -1.64 -6.10 -2.29
CA ASP A 65 -0.93 -7.11 -1.49
C ASP A 65 0.37 -7.55 -2.19
N ALA A 66 0.31 -7.85 -3.49
CA ALA A 66 1.49 -8.24 -4.27
C ALA A 66 2.55 -7.13 -4.29
N ASN A 67 2.14 -5.87 -4.43
CA ASN A 67 3.05 -4.73 -4.40
C ASN A 67 3.71 -4.55 -3.03
N LEU A 68 2.95 -4.77 -1.93
CA LEU A 68 3.49 -4.70 -0.58
C LEU A 68 4.51 -5.83 -0.34
N MET A 69 4.18 -7.07 -0.71
CA MET A 69 5.11 -8.20 -0.55
C MET A 69 6.40 -7.99 -1.34
N SER A 70 6.31 -7.51 -2.58
CA SER A 70 7.49 -7.19 -3.39
C SER A 70 8.35 -6.09 -2.75
N LEU A 71 7.75 -5.10 -2.09
CA LEU A 71 8.50 -4.07 -1.38
C LEU A 71 9.23 -4.65 -0.15
N LEU A 72 8.56 -5.52 0.62
CA LEU A 72 9.18 -6.18 1.75
C LEU A 72 10.34 -7.09 1.31
N ASP A 73 10.19 -7.82 0.20
CA ASP A 73 11.27 -8.63 -0.37
C ASP A 73 12.48 -7.78 -0.80
N GLU A 74 12.25 -6.61 -1.40
CA GLU A 74 13.32 -5.67 -1.75
C GLU A 74 14.03 -5.11 -0.50
N ALA A 75 13.27 -4.82 0.56
CA ALA A 75 13.82 -4.36 1.84
C ALA A 75 14.69 -5.45 2.51
N ASP A 76 14.20 -6.69 2.57
CA ASP A 76 14.94 -7.83 3.13
C ASP A 76 16.24 -8.06 2.33
N ALA A 77 16.17 -7.99 1.00
CA ALA A 77 17.35 -8.10 0.14
C ALA A 77 18.36 -6.95 0.36
N TYR A 78 17.87 -5.74 0.68
CA TYR A 78 18.72 -4.61 1.06
C TYR A 78 19.42 -4.85 2.40
N VAL A 79 18.69 -5.31 3.41
CA VAL A 79 19.22 -5.64 4.75
C VAL A 79 20.35 -6.66 4.63
N VAL A 80 20.11 -7.76 3.91
CA VAL A 80 21.11 -8.82 3.69
C VAL A 80 22.33 -8.28 2.95
N ARG A 81 22.13 -7.51 1.88
CA ARG A 81 23.23 -6.97 1.07
C ARG A 81 24.15 -6.03 1.86
N ASN A 82 23.58 -5.28 2.80
CA ASN A 82 24.31 -4.27 3.55
C ASN A 82 24.72 -4.75 4.96
N GLY A 83 24.41 -5.99 5.34
CA GLY A 83 24.75 -6.55 6.64
C GLY A 83 24.11 -5.80 7.81
N LEU A 84 22.88 -5.30 7.62
CA LEU A 84 22.18 -4.56 8.68
C LEU A 84 21.61 -5.53 9.71
N ASP A 85 21.81 -5.22 10.99
CA ASP A 85 21.26 -5.96 12.12
C ASP A 85 19.90 -5.35 12.51
N LEU A 86 18.85 -5.76 11.80
CA LEU A 86 17.47 -5.34 12.04
C LEU A 86 16.63 -6.53 12.51
N PRO A 87 15.64 -6.31 13.40
CA PRO A 87 14.75 -7.37 13.85
C PRO A 87 13.86 -7.88 12.72
N GLU A 88 13.51 -9.16 12.76
CA GLU A 88 12.52 -9.74 11.84
C GLU A 88 11.09 -9.27 12.17
N GLU A 89 10.27 -9.05 11.14
CA GLU A 89 8.86 -8.67 11.28
C GLU A 89 7.92 -9.62 10.50
N PRO A 90 7.77 -10.89 10.93
CA PRO A 90 6.93 -11.86 10.20
C PRO A 90 5.45 -11.46 10.15
N ALA A 91 4.98 -10.64 11.10
CA ALA A 91 3.61 -10.13 11.12
C ALA A 91 3.31 -9.18 9.94
N ALA A 92 4.32 -8.50 9.38
CA ALA A 92 4.15 -7.60 8.22
C ALA A 92 3.71 -8.34 6.95
N ARG A 93 3.90 -9.67 6.90
CA ARG A 93 3.53 -10.53 5.78
C ARG A 93 2.18 -11.23 5.95
N ARG A 94 1.41 -10.90 7.00
CA ARG A 94 0.08 -11.48 7.22
C ARG A 94 -0.94 -10.77 6.32
N ILE A 95 -1.73 -11.57 5.59
CA ILE A 95 -2.83 -11.10 4.77
C ILE A 95 -4.13 -11.59 5.40
N GLU A 96 -5.04 -10.66 5.67
CA GLU A 96 -6.39 -10.98 6.15
C GLU A 96 -7.24 -11.59 5.02
N PRO A 97 -8.25 -12.44 5.34
CA PRO A 97 -9.16 -12.97 4.33
C PRO A 97 -9.93 -11.87 3.58
N ASP A 98 -10.20 -12.11 2.30
CA ASP A 98 -11.04 -11.22 1.50
C ASP A 98 -12.45 -11.08 2.09
N PRO A 99 -13.03 -9.87 2.03
CA PRO A 99 -14.41 -9.62 2.47
C PRO A 99 -15.46 -10.21 1.54
#